data_AF-A0A1Y3EHZ3-F1
#
_entry.id   AF-A0A1Y3EHZ3-F1
#
_cell.length_a   1.000
_cell.length_b   1.000
_cell.length_c   1.000
_cell.angle_alpha   90.00
_cell.angle_beta   90.00
_cell.angle_gamma   90.00
#
_symmetry.space_group_name_H-M   'P 1'
#
loop_
_entity.id
_entity.type
_entity.pdbx_description
1 polymer ?
#
loop_
_entity_poly.entity_id
_entity_poly.type
_entity_poly.pdbx_seq_one_letter_code
_entity_poly.pdbx_strand_id
1 'polypeptide(L)'
;MGLANPRPSNANMSDFLVVPEVILFEPHIDSLFSTIFQFQIYEYACEIVNHKDALHKCTFGKKKKISQLFEQLMNVGSEKEWSLLLNETLHSNLNSSSLLKYFQPLHQWLMMENDKTSACRG
;
A
#
# COMPACT_ATOMS: atom_id res chain seq x y z
N MET A 1 -16.31 -4.62 4.57
CA MET A 1 -15.56 -3.96 5.65
C MET A 1 -15.72 -4.63 7.03
N GLY A 2 -16.62 -5.61 7.21
CA GLY A 2 -16.79 -6.25 8.53
C GLY A 2 -17.36 -5.33 9.61
N LEU A 3 -18.06 -4.26 9.21
CA LEU A 3 -18.65 -3.27 10.10
C LEU A 3 -20.16 -3.21 9.85
N ALA A 4 -20.93 -3.08 10.93
CA ALA A 4 -22.36 -2.82 10.89
C ALA A 4 -22.64 -1.39 11.33
N ASN A 5 -23.66 -0.74 10.73
CA ASN A 5 -24.11 0.56 11.18
C ASN A 5 -24.68 0.42 12.61
N PRO A 6 -24.17 1.17 13.61
CA PRO A 6 -24.68 1.09 14.98
C PRO A 6 -26.10 1.65 15.11
N ARG A 7 -26.61 2.39 14.11
CA ARG A 7 -27.99 2.88 14.05
C ARG A 7 -28.75 2.17 12.92
N PRO A 8 -30.09 2.00 13.06
CA PRO A 8 -30.90 1.45 11.98
C PRO A 8 -30.85 2.38 10.77
N SER A 9 -30.46 1.85 9.61
CA SER A 9 -30.48 2.59 8.35
C SER A 9 -31.91 2.73 7.82
N ASN A 10 -32.22 3.87 7.22
CA ASN A 10 -33.47 4.10 6.48
C ASN A 10 -33.17 4.58 5.04
N ALA A 11 -34.16 4.55 4.16
CA ALA A 11 -33.99 4.91 2.74
C ALA A 11 -33.60 6.38 2.50
N ASN A 12 -33.71 7.25 3.50
CA ASN A 12 -33.40 8.67 3.41
C ASN A 12 -31.99 8.98 3.93
N MET A 13 -31.28 8.01 4.51
CA MET A 13 -29.92 8.20 5.01
C MET A 13 -28.92 8.11 3.86
N SER A 14 -28.09 9.14 3.75
CA SER A 14 -27.01 9.24 2.76
C SER A 14 -25.65 9.18 3.47
N ASP A 15 -25.40 8.11 4.23
CA ASP A 15 -24.20 7.97 5.06
C ASP A 15 -22.89 8.09 4.25
N PHE A 16 -22.91 7.66 2.99
CA PHE A 16 -21.77 7.81 2.07
C PHE A 16 -21.40 9.28 1.81
N LEU A 17 -22.36 10.20 1.85
CA LEU A 17 -22.08 11.63 1.71
C LEU A 17 -21.37 12.22 2.94
N VAL A 18 -21.26 11.49 4.06
CA VAL A 18 -20.48 11.99 5.21
C VAL A 18 -18.96 11.94 4.93
N VAL A 19 -18.53 11.17 3.93
CA VAL A 19 -17.14 11.09 3.49
C VAL A 19 -16.80 12.35 2.68
N PRO A 20 -15.87 13.21 3.13
CA PRO A 20 -15.58 14.48 2.46
C PRO A 20 -15.23 14.32 0.97
N GLU A 21 -14.44 13.31 0.63
CA GLU A 21 -14.00 13.00 -0.73
C GLU A 21 -15.20 12.76 -1.66
N VAL A 22 -16.29 12.20 -1.14
CA VAL A 22 -17.51 11.94 -1.90
C VAL A 22 -18.23 13.23 -2.26
N ILE A 23 -18.42 14.12 -1.28
CA ILE A 23 -19.06 15.43 -1.51
C ILE A 23 -18.23 16.27 -2.46
N LEU A 24 -16.91 16.23 -2.31
CA LEU A 24 -15.97 17.00 -3.12
C LEU A 24 -15.72 16.36 -4.50
N PHE A 25 -16.32 15.20 -4.78
CA PHE A 25 -16.10 14.41 -5.99
C PHE A 25 -14.62 14.09 -6.24
N GLU A 26 -13.86 13.91 -5.15
CA GLU A 26 -12.46 13.53 -5.18
C GLU A 26 -12.31 12.00 -5.35
N PRO A 27 -11.44 11.55 -6.27
CA PRO A 27 -11.24 10.12 -6.51
C PRO A 27 -10.50 9.45 -5.34
N HIS A 28 -11.18 8.54 -4.63
CA HIS A 28 -10.59 7.82 -3.49
C HIS A 28 -9.64 6.68 -3.91
N ILE A 29 -9.63 6.29 -5.19
CA ILE A 29 -8.84 5.15 -5.68
C ILE A 29 -7.33 5.43 -5.63
N ASP A 30 -6.94 6.70 -5.69
CA ASP A 30 -5.54 7.14 -5.69
C ASP A 30 -4.84 6.73 -4.40
N SER A 31 -5.54 6.81 -3.26
CA SER A 31 -5.03 6.38 -1.94
C SER A 31 -4.75 4.88 -1.89
N LEU A 32 -5.59 4.06 -2.56
CA LEU A 32 -5.40 2.62 -2.62
C LEU A 32 -4.14 2.27 -3.43
N PHE A 33 -4.00 2.84 -4.63
CA PHE A 33 -2.83 2.59 -5.47
C PHE A 33 -1.55 3.16 -4.85
N SER A 34 -1.61 4.35 -4.26
CA SER A 34 -0.50 4.97 -3.54
C SER A 34 0.05 4.04 -2.46
N THR A 35 -0.85 3.39 -1.69
CA THR A 35 -0.45 2.42 -0.67
C THR A 35 0.32 1.24 -1.28
N ILE A 36 -0.17 0.66 -2.37
CA ILE A 36 0.50 -0.47 -3.02
C ILE A 36 1.87 -0.04 -3.59
N PHE A 37 1.92 1.10 -4.30
CA PHE A 37 3.16 1.64 -4.84
C PHE A 37 4.19 1.95 -3.76
N GLN A 38 3.75 2.51 -2.62
CA GLN A 38 4.64 2.82 -1.51
C GLN A 38 5.43 1.59 -1.07
N PHE A 39 4.77 0.45 -0.85
CA PHE A 39 5.47 -0.77 -0.42
C PHE A 39 6.31 -1.39 -1.53
N GLN A 40 5.86 -1.32 -2.79
CA GLN A 40 6.61 -1.85 -3.93
C GLN A 40 7.92 -1.06 -4.17
N ILE A 41 7.84 0.26 -4.17
CA ILE A 41 9.01 1.14 -4.29
C ILE A 41 9.92 0.97 -3.06
N TYR A 42 9.36 0.86 -1.86
CA TYR A 42 10.12 0.64 -0.63
C TYR A 42 10.90 -0.67 -0.66
N GLU A 43 10.28 -1.78 -1.09
CA GLU A 43 10.98 -3.06 -1.26
C GLU A 43 12.14 -2.95 -2.25
N TYR A 44 11.90 -2.38 -3.43
CA TYR A 44 12.96 -2.21 -4.42
C TYR A 44 14.10 -1.30 -3.92
N ALA A 45 13.78 -0.23 -3.22
CA ALA A 45 14.76 0.63 -2.55
C ALA A 45 15.62 -0.14 -1.53
N CYS A 46 15.02 -1.07 -0.79
CA CYS A 46 15.71 -1.95 0.15
C CYS A 46 16.63 -2.97 -0.54
N GLU A 47 16.24 -3.46 -1.71
CA GLU A 47 17.08 -4.35 -2.53
C GLU A 47 18.32 -3.61 -3.05
N ILE A 48 18.19 -2.36 -3.47
CA ILE A 48 19.32 -1.51 -3.93
C ILE A 48 20.41 -1.36 -2.86
N VAL A 49 20.03 -1.32 -1.58
CA VAL A 49 20.97 -1.24 -0.44
C VAL A 49 21.40 -2.61 0.10
N ASN A 50 21.03 -3.70 -0.57
CA ASN A 50 21.31 -5.10 -0.18
C ASN A 50 20.82 -5.43 1.25
N HIS A 51 19.65 -4.93 1.64
CA HIS A 51 19.02 -5.29 2.92
C HIS A 51 18.63 -6.78 2.93
N LYS A 52 18.97 -7.50 4.00
CA LYS A 52 18.74 -8.97 4.10
C LYS A 52 17.74 -9.39 5.17
N ASP A 53 17.45 -8.49 6.13
CA ASP A 53 16.50 -8.78 7.19
C ASP A 53 15.06 -8.59 6.74
N ALA A 54 14.10 -8.76 7.66
CA ALA A 54 12.70 -8.47 7.40
C ALA A 54 12.51 -7.05 6.85
N LEU A 55 11.59 -6.93 5.89
CA LEU A 55 11.42 -5.71 5.10
C LEU A 55 11.11 -4.48 5.97
N HIS A 56 10.28 -4.62 7.00
CA HIS A 56 9.94 -3.53 7.93
C HIS A 56 11.11 -2.98 8.77
N LYS A 57 12.27 -3.65 8.79
CA LYS A 57 13.49 -3.16 9.46
C LYS A 57 14.41 -2.38 8.52
N CYS A 58 14.10 -2.35 7.24
CA CYS A 58 14.94 -1.72 6.25
C CYS A 58 15.02 -0.21 6.49
N THR A 59 16.24 0.32 6.42
CA THR A 59 16.46 1.77 6.41
C THR A 59 17.43 2.10 5.30
N PHE A 60 16.99 2.94 4.36
CA PHE A 60 17.85 3.47 3.32
C PHE A 60 17.97 4.98 3.54
N GLY A 61 19.12 5.40 4.06
CA GLY A 61 19.46 6.81 4.20
C GLY A 61 19.76 7.48 2.86
N LYS A 62 20.43 8.65 2.90
CA LYS A 62 20.86 9.37 1.70
C LYS A 62 21.86 8.54 0.89
N LYS A 63 21.38 7.87 -0.15
CA LYS A 63 22.18 7.06 -1.09
C LYS A 63 21.89 7.53 -2.51
N LYS A 64 22.95 7.79 -3.28
CA LYS A 64 22.84 8.27 -4.67
C LYS A 64 21.97 7.37 -5.54
N LYS A 65 22.07 6.05 -5.39
CA LYS A 65 21.25 5.08 -6.14
C LYS A 65 19.75 5.22 -5.86
N ILE A 66 19.38 5.55 -4.62
CA ILE A 66 17.98 5.75 -4.22
C ILE A 66 17.46 7.07 -4.78
N SER A 67 18.26 8.13 -4.73
CA SER A 67 17.93 9.39 -5.38
C SER A 67 17.69 9.20 -6.88
N GLN A 68 18.55 8.43 -7.56
CA GLN A 68 18.38 8.10 -8.98
C GLN A 68 17.08 7.34 -9.27
N LEU A 69 16.68 6.40 -8.41
CA LEU A 69 15.40 5.71 -8.52
C LEU A 69 14.22 6.71 -8.47
N PHE A 70 14.20 7.60 -7.48
CA PHE A 70 13.13 8.59 -7.37
C PHE A 70 13.17 9.62 -8.50
N GLU A 71 14.35 10.03 -8.96
CA GLU A 71 14.50 10.89 -10.14
C GLU A 71 13.90 10.23 -11.38
N GLN A 72 14.17 8.94 -11.63
CA GLN A 72 13.59 8.20 -12.76
C GLN A 72 12.07 8.12 -12.68
N LEU A 73 11.50 7.88 -11.50
CA LEU A 73 10.06 7.80 -11.30
C LEU A 73 9.37 9.17 -11.42
N MET A 74 9.95 10.21 -10.82
CA MET A 74 9.28 11.51 -10.68
C MET A 74 9.50 12.44 -11.87
N ASN A 75 10.59 12.28 -12.64
CA ASN A 75 10.91 13.19 -13.74
C ASN A 75 10.02 13.01 -14.97
N VAL A 76 9.39 11.84 -15.13
CA VAL A 76 8.53 11.53 -16.28
C VAL A 76 7.16 12.20 -16.18
N GLY A 77 6.69 12.47 -14.97
CA GLY A 77 5.36 13.03 -14.74
C GLY A 77 4.24 12.21 -15.38
N SER A 78 3.30 12.89 -16.02
CA SER A 78 2.16 12.27 -16.71
C SER A 78 2.39 12.03 -18.21
N GLU A 79 3.62 12.19 -18.70
CA GLU A 79 3.91 12.06 -20.14
C GLU A 79 3.91 10.60 -20.63
N LYS A 80 4.05 9.65 -19.71
CA LYS A 80 4.13 8.21 -20.00
C LYS A 80 3.10 7.43 -19.21
N GLU A 81 2.65 6.31 -19.77
CA GLU A 81 1.80 5.37 -19.05
C GLU A 81 2.52 4.84 -17.80
N TRP A 82 1.85 4.91 -16.66
CA TRP A 82 2.40 4.54 -15.36
C TRP A 82 2.81 3.07 -15.29
N SER A 83 2.09 2.18 -15.97
CA SER A 83 2.35 0.73 -16.01
C SER A 83 3.71 0.43 -16.67
N LEU A 84 3.98 1.11 -17.80
CA LEU A 84 5.25 1.03 -18.52
C LEU A 84 6.39 1.61 -17.69
N LEU A 85 6.17 2.76 -17.04
CA LEU A 85 7.16 3.38 -16.15
C LEU A 85 7.58 2.44 -15.02
N LEU A 86 6.63 1.76 -14.37
CA LEU A 86 6.93 0.79 -13.31
C LEU A 86 7.70 -0.42 -13.83
N ASN A 87 7.33 -0.94 -14.99
CA ASN A 87 8.02 -2.08 -15.56
C ASN A 87 9.47 -1.74 -15.97
N GLU A 88 9.72 -0.51 -16.42
CA GLU A 88 11.07 -0.05 -16.75
C GLU A 88 11.94 0.24 -15.53
N THR A 89 11.35 0.76 -14.45
CA THR A 89 12.09 1.22 -13.25
C THR A 89 12.21 0.17 -12.15
N LEU A 90 11.13 -0.57 -11.89
CA LEU A 90 11.01 -1.58 -10.84
C LEU A 90 10.96 -3.01 -11.39
N HIS A 91 10.96 -3.20 -12.71
CA HIS A 91 10.86 -4.51 -13.36
C HIS A 91 9.63 -5.33 -12.91
N SER A 92 8.54 -4.64 -12.55
CA SER A 92 7.33 -5.27 -12.04
C SER A 92 6.10 -4.47 -12.44
N ASN A 93 5.01 -5.19 -12.68
CA ASN A 93 3.66 -4.62 -12.68
C ASN A 93 3.23 -4.27 -11.25
N LEU A 94 2.06 -3.64 -11.10
CA LEU A 94 1.45 -3.40 -9.79
C LEU A 94 1.26 -4.72 -9.04
N ASN A 95 1.85 -4.82 -7.83
CA ASN A 95 1.83 -6.03 -7.03
C ASN A 95 1.70 -5.71 -5.53
N SER A 96 0.77 -6.37 -4.84
CA SER A 96 0.57 -6.24 -3.38
C SER A 96 1.48 -7.14 -2.54
N SER A 97 2.33 -7.96 -3.16
CA SER A 97 3.23 -8.88 -2.46
C SER A 97 4.18 -8.15 -1.50
N SER A 98 4.68 -6.97 -1.88
CA SER A 98 5.56 -6.14 -1.05
C SER A 98 4.87 -5.67 0.23
N LEU A 99 3.59 -5.29 0.15
CA LEU A 99 2.76 -4.94 1.30
C LEU A 99 2.62 -6.14 2.25
N LEU A 100 2.31 -7.32 1.72
CA LEU A 100 2.19 -8.54 2.53
C LEU A 100 3.52 -8.94 3.17
N LYS A 101 4.63 -8.82 2.45
CA LYS A 101 5.98 -9.12 2.95
C LYS A 101 6.39 -8.17 4.08
N TYR A 102 6.02 -6.89 3.99
CA TYR A 102 6.27 -5.92 5.05
C TYR A 102 5.57 -6.33 6.36
N PHE A 103 4.30 -6.72 6.29
CA PHE A 103 3.48 -7.10 7.44
C PHE A 103 3.55 -8.59 7.81
N GLN A 104 4.36 -9.41 7.13
CA GLN A 104 4.43 -10.85 7.33
C GLN A 104 4.59 -11.28 8.80
N PRO A 105 5.48 -10.66 9.62
CA PRO A 105 5.63 -11.06 11.03
C PRO A 105 4.39 -10.78 11.86
N LEU A 106 3.73 -9.64 11.62
CA LEU A 106 2.48 -9.28 12.28
C LEU A 106 1.36 -10.25 11.88
N HIS A 107 1.26 -10.56 10.59
CA HIS A 107 0.27 -11.49 10.07
C HIS A 107 0.42 -12.88 10.70
N GLN A 108 1.65 -13.40 10.78
CA GLN A 108 1.93 -14.69 11.45
C GLN A 108 1.56 -14.65 12.93
N TRP A 109 1.89 -13.57 13.63
CA TRP A 109 1.51 -13.40 15.03
C TRP A 109 0.00 -13.38 15.23
N LEU A 110 -0.73 -12.63 14.39
CA LEU A 110 -2.19 -12.56 14.44
C LEU A 110 -2.83 -13.93 14.18
N MET A 111 -2.30 -14.73 13.25
CA MET A 111 -2.79 -16.09 13.03
C MET A 111 -2.66 -16.95 14.29
N MET A 112 -1.49 -16.94 14.94
CA MET A 112 -1.26 -17.71 16.16
C MET A 112 -2.16 -17.27 17.31
N GLU A 113 -2.33 -15.96 17.51
CA GLU A 113 -3.17 -15.45 18.61
C GLU A 113 -4.66 -15.72 18.37
N ASN A 114 -5.13 -15.61 17.12
CA ASN A 114 -6.51 -15.95 16.76
C ASN A 114 -6.80 -17.44 16.96
N ASP A 115 -5.85 -18.33 16.64
CA ASP A 115 -6.00 -19.77 16.84
C ASP A 115 -6.01 -20.12 18.34
N LYS A 116 -5.12 -19.49 19.12
CA LYS A 116 -5.06 -19.65 20.57
C LYS A 116 -6.37 -19.22 21.26
N THR A 117 -6.99 -18.14 20.78
CA THR A 117 -8.25 -17.62 21.32
C THR A 117 -9.49 -18.23 20.68
N SER A 118 -9.33 -19.11 19.67
CA SER A 118 -10.42 -19.68 18.88
C SER A 118 -11.37 -18.62 18.30
N ALA A 119 -10.82 -17.48 17.88
CA ALA A 119 -11.59 -16.36 17.35
C ALA A 119 -12.19 -16.70 15.97
N CYS A 120 -13.47 -16.38 15.77
CA CYS A 120 -14.13 -16.49 14.47
C CYS A 120 -13.52 -15.48 13.48
N ARG A 121 -13.17 -15.95 12.27
CA ARG A 121 -12.55 -15.12 11.22
C ARG A 121 -13.54 -14.84 10.11
N GLY A 122 -14.06 -13.60 10.08
CA GLY A 122 -15.03 -13.14 9.09
C GLY A 122 -16.46 -13.50 9.46
#